data_AF-A0A2M8N550-F1
#
_entry.id   AF-A0A2M8N550-F1
#
_cell.length_a   1.000
_cell.length_b   1.000
_cell.length_c   1.000
_cell.angle_alpha   90.00
_cell.angle_beta   90.00
_cell.angle_gamma   90.00
#
_symmetry.space_group_name_H-M   'P 1'
#
loop_
_entity.id
_entity.type
_entity.pdbx_description
1 polymer ?
#
loop_
_entity_poly.entity_id
_entity_poly.type
_entity_poly.pdbx_seq_one_letter_code
_entity_poly.pdbx_strand_id
1 'polypeptide(L)'
;MRILVCYPGHAVSTIDVANGYYSALGALGHDVARFNYHTRLAFYDEALSAWERKNPNFEKTGDAVKVLASEAILTEIADFAPQFVLVISGLGLHLRAYELMHKIGMPYGVILTESPYADDVQQAMIASV
;
A
#
# COMPACT_ATOMS: atom_id res chain seq x y z
N MET A 1 -2.46 -20.43 -3.28
CA MET A 1 -1.68 -19.68 -2.27
C MET A 1 -2.56 -18.60 -1.68
N ARG A 2 -2.23 -18.08 -0.49
CA ARG A 2 -2.84 -16.87 0.04
C ARG A 2 -2.06 -15.65 -0.41
N ILE A 3 -2.67 -14.75 -1.16
CA ILE A 3 -2.01 -13.57 -1.73
C ILE A 3 -2.75 -12.32 -1.27
N LEU A 4 -2.03 -11.39 -0.64
CA LEU A 4 -2.57 -10.08 -0.30
C LEU A 4 -2.20 -9.09 -1.41
N VAL A 5 -3.19 -8.54 -2.11
CA VAL A 5 -2.97 -7.54 -3.15
C VAL A 5 -3.09 -6.14 -2.52
N CYS A 6 -1.99 -5.41 -2.47
CA CYS A 6 -1.95 -4.00 -2.07
C CYS A 6 -2.35 -3.12 -3.25
N TYR A 7 -3.55 -2.52 -3.14
CA TYR A 7 -4.09 -1.61 -4.13
C TYR A 7 -3.34 -0.27 -4.11
N PRO A 8 -3.33 0.48 -5.22
CA PRO A 8 -2.65 1.77 -5.31
C PRO A 8 -3.26 2.83 -4.39
N GLY A 9 -2.46 3.84 -4.03
CA GLY A 9 -2.93 4.98 -3.22
C GLY A 9 -3.81 5.96 -3.99
N HIS A 10 -3.66 6.04 -5.31
CA HIS A 10 -4.48 6.88 -6.20
C HIS A 10 -5.56 6.04 -6.90
N ALA A 11 -6.80 6.53 -6.88
CA ALA A 11 -7.98 5.74 -7.21
C ALA A 11 -8.29 5.57 -8.71
N VAL A 12 -7.49 6.13 -9.63
CA VAL A 12 -7.96 6.33 -11.01
C VAL A 12 -7.24 5.43 -12.03
N SER A 13 -5.94 5.60 -12.25
CA SER A 13 -5.26 4.99 -13.41
C SER A 13 -4.67 3.60 -13.19
N THR A 14 -4.55 3.12 -11.95
CA THR A 14 -3.91 1.84 -11.63
C THR A 14 -4.81 0.86 -10.89
N ILE A 15 -6.05 1.26 -10.62
CA ILE A 15 -7.04 0.43 -9.96
C ILE A 15 -7.51 -0.72 -10.86
N ASP A 16 -7.55 -0.49 -12.18
CA ASP A 16 -7.85 -1.49 -13.20
C ASP A 16 -6.78 -2.59 -13.22
N VAL A 17 -5.50 -2.23 -13.12
CA VAL A 17 -4.39 -3.19 -12.99
C VAL A 17 -4.54 -4.02 -11.72
N ALA A 18 -4.80 -3.37 -10.58
CA ALA A 18 -5.01 -4.08 -9.32
C ALA A 18 -6.21 -5.05 -9.38
N ASN A 19 -7.32 -4.62 -9.97
CA ASN A 19 -8.50 -5.46 -10.19
C ASN A 19 -8.23 -6.62 -11.17
N GLY A 20 -7.42 -6.38 -12.19
CA GLY A 20 -6.96 -7.40 -13.14
C GLY A 20 -6.18 -8.50 -12.44
N TYR A 21 -5.15 -8.13 -11.66
CA TYR A 21 -4.37 -9.10 -10.88
C TYR A 21 -5.22 -9.83 -9.85
N TYR A 22 -6.05 -9.11 -9.08
CA TYR A 22 -6.96 -9.73 -8.11
C TYR A 22 -7.84 -10.80 -8.77
N SER A 23 -8.47 -10.46 -9.89
CA SER A 23 -9.38 -11.37 -10.60
C SER A 23 -8.65 -12.54 -11.22
N ALA A 24 -7.50 -12.30 -11.86
CA ALA A 24 -6.69 -13.35 -12.50
C ALA A 24 -6.15 -14.35 -11.47
N LEU A 25 -5.59 -13.87 -10.35
CA LEU A 25 -5.06 -14.73 -9.29
C LEU A 25 -6.18 -15.58 -8.66
N GLY A 26 -7.36 -14.99 -8.44
CA GLY A 26 -8.54 -15.73 -7.96
C GLY A 26 -9.00 -16.79 -8.98
N ALA A 27 -9.05 -16.46 -10.26
CA ALA A 27 -9.41 -17.40 -11.33
C ALA A 27 -8.43 -18.58 -11.46
N LEU A 28 -7.16 -18.38 -11.08
CA LEU A 28 -6.14 -19.44 -10.98
C LEU A 28 -6.25 -20.29 -9.69
N GLY A 29 -7.27 -20.06 -8.85
CA GLY A 29 -7.53 -20.83 -7.63
C GLY A 29 -6.70 -20.40 -6.43
N HIS A 30 -6.16 -19.18 -6.41
CA HIS A 30 -5.56 -18.61 -5.21
C HIS A 30 -6.62 -18.00 -4.30
N ASP A 31 -6.32 -17.98 -3.00
CA ASP A 31 -7.08 -17.23 -2.02
C ASP A 31 -6.50 -15.82 -1.98
N VAL A 32 -7.31 -14.81 -2.32
CA VAL A 32 -6.82 -13.45 -2.60
C VAL A 32 -7.58 -12.44 -1.74
N ALA A 33 -6.84 -11.66 -0.96
CA ALA A 33 -7.38 -10.55 -0.18
C ALA A 33 -6.92 -9.21 -0.75
N ARG A 34 -7.67 -8.15 -0.44
CA ARG A 34 -7.35 -6.78 -0.86
C ARG A 34 -6.91 -5.95 0.33
N PHE A 35 -5.71 -5.39 0.26
CA PHE A 35 -5.35 -4.26 1.11
C PHE A 35 -5.77 -2.97 0.40
N ASN A 36 -6.89 -2.41 0.83
CA ASN A 36 -7.42 -1.16 0.30
C ASN A 36 -6.66 0.03 0.89
N TYR A 37 -5.53 0.36 0.27
CA TYR A 37 -4.63 1.44 0.71
C TYR A 37 -5.24 2.84 0.49
N HIS A 38 -5.93 3.04 -0.64
CA HIS A 38 -6.59 4.31 -0.94
C HIS A 38 -7.57 4.75 0.15
N THR A 39 -8.47 3.85 0.60
CA THR A 39 -9.42 4.17 1.67
C THR A 39 -8.71 4.50 2.98
N ARG A 40 -7.57 3.85 3.27
CA ARG A 40 -6.78 4.12 4.48
C ARG A 40 -6.10 5.47 4.43
N LEU A 41 -5.53 5.85 3.28
CA LEU A 41 -4.99 7.19 3.08
C LEU A 41 -6.06 8.24 3.35
N ALA A 42 -7.24 8.11 2.74
CA ALA A 42 -8.34 9.05 2.96
C ALA A 42 -8.78 9.11 4.44
N PHE A 43 -8.86 7.95 5.10
CA PHE A 43 -9.22 7.88 6.52
C PHE A 43 -8.21 8.59 7.41
N TYR A 44 -6.91 8.29 7.28
CA TYR A 44 -5.88 8.91 8.10
C TYR A 44 -5.70 10.39 7.78
N ASP A 45 -5.92 10.78 6.52
CA ASP A 45 -5.91 12.18 6.12
C ASP A 45 -6.98 12.99 6.88
N GLU A 46 -8.22 12.51 6.90
CA GLU A 46 -9.31 13.17 7.64
C GLU A 46 -9.11 13.08 9.16
N ALA A 47 -8.64 11.95 9.68
CA ALA A 47 -8.41 11.77 11.11
C ALA A 47 -7.36 12.75 11.64
N LEU A 48 -6.23 12.91 10.94
CA LEU A 48 -5.19 13.86 11.32
C LEU A 48 -5.65 15.31 11.14
N SER A 49 -6.41 15.62 10.09
CA SER A 49 -7.02 16.95 9.92
C SER A 49 -7.98 17.30 11.06
N ALA A 50 -8.79 16.33 11.50
CA ALA A 50 -9.69 16.49 12.64
C ALA A 50 -8.92 16.67 13.96
N TRP A 51 -7.79 15.98 14.12
CA TRP A 51 -6.93 16.12 15.28
C TRP A 51 -6.25 17.49 15.33
N GLU A 52 -5.68 17.96 14.21
CA GLU A 52 -5.07 19.28 14.08
C GLU A 52 -6.04 20.41 14.43
N ARG A 53 -7.29 20.37 13.91
CA ARG A 53 -8.34 21.34 14.27
C ARG A 53 -8.62 21.43 15.77
N LYS A 54 -8.41 20.34 16.52
CA LYS A 54 -8.65 20.28 17.97
C LYS A 54 -7.40 20.52 18.81
N ASN A 55 -6.21 20.47 18.20
CA ASN A 55 -4.93 20.51 18.89
C ASN A 55 -4.01 21.53 18.18
N PRO A 56 -4.04 22.81 18.57
CA PRO A 56 -3.34 23.88 17.84
C PRO A 56 -1.81 23.77 17.83
N ASN A 57 -1.23 22.91 18.67
CA ASN A 57 0.21 22.62 18.70
C ASN A 57 0.61 21.39 17.88
N PHE A 58 -0.35 20.71 17.26
CA PHE A 58 -0.11 19.59 16.36
C PHE A 58 -0.18 20.08 14.93
N GLU A 59 0.82 19.72 14.12
CA GLU A 59 0.84 19.98 12.68
C GLU A 59 0.77 18.64 11.94
N LYS A 60 -0.22 18.53 11.04
CA LYS A 60 -0.36 17.36 10.18
C LYS A 60 0.68 17.45 9.06
N THR A 61 1.57 16.47 9.00
CA THR A 61 2.46 16.29 7.85
C THR A 61 1.86 15.29 6.86
N GLY A 62 2.06 15.53 5.56
CA GLY A 62 1.66 14.56 4.53
C GLY A 62 2.38 13.21 4.66
N ASP A 63 3.56 13.21 5.28
CA ASP A 63 4.33 12.00 5.56
C ASP A 63 3.68 11.13 6.64
N ALA A 64 3.18 11.75 7.73
CA ALA A 64 2.49 11.04 8.81
C ALA A 64 1.25 10.28 8.31
N VAL A 65 0.49 10.85 7.38
CA VAL A 65 -0.66 10.18 6.74
C VAL A 65 -0.21 8.90 6.03
N LYS A 66 0.85 8.99 5.22
CA LYS A 66 1.36 7.85 4.44
C LYS A 66 1.94 6.78 5.34
N VAL A 67 2.68 7.15 6.39
CA VAL A 67 3.23 6.21 7.37
C VAL A 67 2.12 5.40 8.03
N LEU A 68 1.14 6.06 8.65
CA LEU A 68 0.05 5.38 9.37
C LEU A 68 -0.81 4.51 8.45
N ALA A 69 -1.12 5.02 7.25
CA ALA A 69 -1.85 4.25 6.25
C ALA A 69 -1.07 2.99 5.81
N SER A 70 0.25 3.11 5.67
CA SER A 70 1.12 2.03 5.19
C SER A 70 1.33 0.96 6.25
N GLU A 71 1.50 1.33 7.52
CA GLU A 71 1.70 0.38 8.63
C GLU A 71 0.49 -0.55 8.83
N ALA A 72 -0.71 -0.11 8.43
CA ALA A 72 -1.92 -0.93 8.49
C ALA A 72 -1.84 -2.23 7.65
N ILE A 73 -0.90 -2.32 6.70
CA ILE A 73 -0.66 -3.56 5.95
C ILE A 73 -0.27 -4.72 6.87
N LEU A 74 0.41 -4.46 7.99
CA LEU A 74 0.76 -5.49 8.97
C LEU A 74 -0.47 -6.10 9.64
N THR A 75 -1.52 -5.30 9.84
CA THR A 75 -2.77 -5.79 10.43
C THR A 75 -3.45 -6.76 9.47
N GLU A 76 -3.50 -6.42 8.18
CA GLU A 76 -4.04 -7.33 7.14
C GLU A 76 -3.18 -8.59 6.99
N ILE A 77 -1.86 -8.46 7.06
CA ILE A 77 -0.95 -9.61 7.03
C ILE A 77 -1.22 -10.53 8.22
N ALA A 78 -1.42 -9.99 9.42
CA ALA A 78 -1.71 -10.80 10.61
C ALA A 78 -3.06 -11.52 10.51
N ASP A 79 -4.10 -10.85 10.00
CA ASP A 79 -5.45 -11.39 9.90
C ASP A 79 -5.57 -12.44 8.78
N PHE A 80 -5.13 -12.09 7.57
CA PHE A 80 -5.25 -12.96 6.40
C PHE A 80 -4.15 -14.04 6.34
N ALA A 81 -3.00 -13.78 6.96
CA ALA A 81 -1.79 -14.62 6.91
C ALA A 81 -1.36 -14.99 5.47
N PRO A 82 -1.11 -14.00 4.59
CA PRO A 82 -0.68 -14.27 3.22
C PRO A 82 0.67 -14.98 3.17
N GLN A 83 0.89 -15.71 2.09
CA GLN A 83 2.20 -16.28 1.73
C GLN A 83 3.02 -15.33 0.85
N PHE A 84 2.35 -14.34 0.24
CA PHE A 84 2.96 -13.34 -0.63
C PHE A 84 2.13 -12.06 -0.64
N VAL A 85 2.78 -10.90 -0.66
CA VAL A 85 2.15 -9.60 -0.85
C VAL A 85 2.47 -9.06 -2.24
N LEU A 86 1.46 -8.78 -3.05
CA LEU A 86 1.62 -8.15 -4.35
C LEU A 86 1.26 -6.67 -4.26
N VAL A 87 2.24 -5.80 -4.42
CA VAL A 87 2.05 -4.34 -4.39
C VAL A 87 1.87 -3.83 -5.81
N ILE A 88 0.74 -3.15 -6.07
CA ILE A 88 0.45 -2.54 -7.37
C ILE A 88 0.87 -1.07 -7.34
N SER A 89 1.64 -0.65 -8.34
CA SER A 89 2.28 0.66 -8.50
C SER A 89 3.36 0.98 -7.46
N GLY A 90 3.09 0.74 -6.18
CA GLY A 90 3.94 1.17 -5.05
C GLY A 90 3.88 2.68 -4.78
N LEU A 91 3.34 3.49 -5.70
CA LEU A 91 3.20 4.93 -5.50
C LEU A 91 2.33 5.26 -4.30
N GLY A 92 2.87 6.12 -3.45
CA GLY A 92 2.22 6.58 -2.23
C GLY A 92 2.38 5.62 -1.05
N LEU A 93 2.78 4.36 -1.25
CA LEU A 93 3.10 3.45 -0.15
C LEU A 93 4.42 3.88 0.48
N HIS A 94 4.41 4.11 1.79
CA HIS A 94 5.58 4.60 2.51
C HIS A 94 6.63 3.49 2.68
N LEU A 95 7.92 3.85 2.66
CA LEU A 95 9.05 2.89 2.77
C LEU A 95 8.92 1.97 3.99
N ARG A 96 8.36 2.52 5.07
CA ARG A 96 8.04 1.81 6.31
C ARG A 96 7.28 0.49 6.10
N ALA A 97 6.34 0.41 5.17
CA ALA A 97 5.63 -0.86 4.91
C ALA A 97 6.58 -1.95 4.42
N TYR A 98 7.48 -1.61 3.50
CA TYR A 98 8.48 -2.55 2.97
C TYR A 98 9.46 -2.97 4.06
N GLU A 99 9.97 -2.04 4.85
CA GLU A 99 10.84 -2.35 5.99
C GLU A 99 10.18 -3.31 6.99
N LEU A 100 8.90 -3.09 7.29
CA LEU A 100 8.15 -3.92 8.21
C LEU A 100 7.90 -5.31 7.64
N MET A 101 7.50 -5.41 6.37
CA MET A 101 7.37 -6.70 5.67
C MET A 101 8.69 -7.46 5.64
N HIS A 102 9.81 -6.78 5.34
CA HIS A 102 11.14 -7.36 5.35
C HIS A 102 11.51 -7.88 6.75
N LYS A 103 11.31 -7.08 7.81
CA LYS A 103 11.61 -7.45 9.19
C LYS A 103 10.87 -8.69 9.68
N ILE A 104 9.64 -8.90 9.21
CA ILE A 104 8.84 -10.08 9.57
C ILE A 104 9.03 -11.25 8.59
N GLY A 105 9.91 -11.11 7.61
CA GLY A 105 10.15 -12.15 6.59
C GLY A 105 8.96 -12.40 5.65
N MET A 106 8.10 -11.39 5.44
CA MET A 106 6.97 -11.49 4.51
C MET A 106 7.45 -11.31 3.07
N PRO A 107 7.33 -12.32 2.19
CA PRO A 107 7.69 -12.17 0.79
C PRO A 107 6.76 -11.18 0.09
N TYR A 108 7.32 -10.25 -0.69
CA TYR A 108 6.55 -9.30 -1.48
C TYR A 108 7.16 -9.06 -2.86
N GLY A 109 6.33 -8.57 -3.78
CA GLY A 109 6.74 -8.09 -5.09
C GLY A 109 6.00 -6.81 -5.45
N VAL A 110 6.65 -5.93 -6.20
CA VAL A 110 6.09 -4.65 -6.63
C VAL A 110 5.95 -4.63 -8.14
N ILE A 111 4.74 -4.31 -8.63
CA ILE A 111 4.48 -4.09 -10.05
C ILE A 111 4.50 -2.60 -10.30
N LEU A 112 5.48 -2.15 -11.07
CA LEU A 112 5.64 -0.75 -11.46
C LEU A 112 4.79 -0.49 -12.72
N THR A 113 3.74 0.33 -12.58
CA THR A 113 2.73 0.52 -13.64
C THR A 113 2.69 1.93 -14.21
N GLU A 114 3.46 2.86 -13.63
CA GLU A 114 3.36 4.30 -13.87
C GLU A 114 4.51 4.84 -14.73
N SER A 115 5.27 3.94 -15.38
CA SER A 115 6.25 4.33 -16.37
C SER A 115 5.54 4.81 -17.65
N PRO A 116 6.02 5.89 -18.31
CA PRO A 116 7.24 6.67 -18.00
C PRO A 116 7.03 7.84 -17.03
N TYR A 117 5.82 8.04 -16.51
CA TYR A 117 5.45 9.25 -15.76
C TYR A 117 6.11 9.37 -14.39
N ALA A 118 6.51 8.25 -13.80
CA ALA A 118 7.04 8.20 -12.43
C ALA A 118 8.40 7.48 -12.34
N ASP A 119 9.16 7.39 -13.43
CA ASP A 119 10.40 6.61 -13.49
C ASP A 119 11.40 6.98 -12.38
N ASP A 120 11.62 8.26 -12.11
CA ASP A 120 12.55 8.71 -11.05
C ASP A 120 12.13 8.22 -9.66
N VAL A 121 10.83 8.28 -9.37
CA VAL A 121 10.26 7.84 -8.09
C VAL A 121 10.32 6.31 -7.98
N GLN A 122 10.05 5.61 -9.08
CA GLN A 122 10.12 4.15 -9.14
C GLN A 122 11.56 3.64 -9.01
N GLN A 123 12.55 4.33 -9.60
CA GLN A 123 13.96 4.01 -9.41
C GLN A 123 14.40 4.16 -7.96
N ALA A 124 13.96 5.22 -7.27
CA ALA A 124 14.22 5.38 -5.85
C ALA A 124 13.60 4.26 -4.99
N MET A 125 12.41 3.78 -5.34
CA MET A 125 11.79 2.61 -4.68
C MET A 125 12.59 1.33 -4.90
N ILE A 126 13.06 1.07 -6.12
CA ILE A 126 13.88 -0.11 -6.40
C ILE A 126 15.17 -0.09 -5.58
N ALA A 127 15.81 1.08 -5.42
CA ALA A 127 17.04 1.21 -4.65
C ALA A 127 16.86 1.03 -3.12
N SER A 128 15.62 1.03 -2.62
CA SER A 128 15.28 0.98 -1.20
C SER A 128 14.61 -0.34 -0.77
N VAL A 129 14.42 -1.28 -1.71
CA VAL A 129 13.92 -2.65 -1.51
C VAL A 129 15.07 -3.64 -1.63
#